data_AF-A0A518FVG0-F1
#
_entry.id   AF-A0A518FVG0-F1
#
_cell.length_a   1.000
_cell.length_b   1.000
_cell.length_c   1.000
_cell.angle_alpha   90.00
_cell.angle_beta   90.00
_cell.angle_gamma   90.00
#
_symmetry.space_group_name_H-M   'P 1'
#
loop_
_entity.id
_entity.type
_entity.pdbx_description
1 polymer ?
#
loop_
_entity_poly.entity_id
_entity_poly.type
_entity_poly.pdbx_seq_one_letter_code
_entity_poly.pdbx_strand_id
1 'polypeptide(L)'
;MSKEIAEAVIGQMNNQIDLLFTLTTAFCGGIIALSVQILFRNNDKSKNPIRLADWKLLFLSFSSEGVSILCGYLASGCLTSVTPVIYSYPEIEKLKNWTDACFTGHGNLRLLMTFQFLFFLIGGALLFAMLFRNRDLIGDLK
;
A
#
# COMPACT_ATOMS: atom_id res chain seq x y z
N MET A 1 24.03 -23.86 1.75
CA MET A 1 24.40 -22.45 1.61
C MET A 1 23.50 -21.75 0.58
N SER A 2 23.47 -22.16 -0.69
CA SER A 2 22.54 -21.63 -1.71
C SER A 2 21.05 -21.61 -1.30
N LYS A 3 20.54 -22.67 -0.66
CA LYS A 3 19.13 -22.76 -0.23
C LYS A 3 18.76 -21.76 0.89
N GLU A 4 19.65 -21.55 1.86
CA GLU A 4 19.43 -20.59 2.95
C GLU A 4 19.42 -19.15 2.43
N ILE A 5 20.27 -18.84 1.44
CA ILE A 5 20.28 -17.54 0.77
C ILE A 5 18.98 -17.34 -0.03
N ALA A 6 18.50 -18.37 -0.72
CA ALA A 6 17.21 -18.36 -1.41
C ALA A 6 16.06 -18.05 -0.45
N GLU A 7 16.01 -18.76 0.68
CA GLU A 7 15.00 -18.58 1.73
C GLU A 7 15.07 -17.17 2.35
N ALA A 8 16.27 -16.63 2.58
CA ALA A 8 16.45 -15.27 3.08
C ALA A 8 15.92 -14.23 2.08
N VAL A 9 16.21 -14.37 0.78
CA VAL A 9 15.75 -13.46 -0.26
C VAL A 9 14.22 -13.52 -0.39
N ILE A 10 13.64 -14.72 -0.46
CA ILE A 10 12.18 -14.90 -0.52
C ILE A 10 11.52 -14.33 0.74
N GLY A 11 12.10 -14.58 1.91
CA GLY A 11 11.61 -14.06 3.19
C GLY A 11 11.61 -12.54 3.24
N GLN A 12 12.67 -11.89 2.75
CA GLN A 12 12.72 -10.42 2.64
C GLN A 12 11.64 -9.88 1.72
N MET A 13 11.39 -10.53 0.58
CA MET A 13 10.37 -10.09 -0.38
C MET A 13 8.96 -10.25 0.17
N ASN A 14 8.65 -11.40 0.78
CA ASN A 14 7.36 -11.62 1.46
C ASN A 14 7.13 -10.57 2.54
N ASN A 15 8.13 -10.33 3.41
CA ASN A 15 8.02 -9.32 4.45
C ASN A 15 7.72 -7.91 3.89
N GLN A 16 8.35 -7.52 2.77
CA GLN A 16 8.09 -6.22 2.15
C GLN A 16 6.66 -6.12 1.59
N ILE A 17 6.18 -7.17 0.92
CA ILE A 17 4.81 -7.22 0.39
C ILE A 17 3.81 -7.16 1.54
N ASP A 18 4.00 -7.97 2.59
CA ASP A 18 3.11 -8.05 3.75
C ASP A 18 3.08 -6.75 4.55
N LEU A 19 4.23 -6.08 4.73
CA LEU A 19 4.32 -4.77 5.39
C LEU A 19 3.50 -3.73 4.63
N LEU A 20 3.72 -3.60 3.32
CA LEU A 20 2.98 -2.64 2.49
C LEU A 20 1.49 -2.97 2.45
N PHE A 21 1.13 -4.25 2.35
CA PHE A 21 -0.26 -4.69 2.36
C PHE A 21 -0.96 -4.35 3.68
N THR A 22 -0.30 -4.59 4.81
CA THR A 22 -0.80 -4.27 6.15
C THR A 22 -1.00 -2.77 6.32
N LEU A 23 -0.02 -1.96 5.92
CA LEU A 23 -0.10 -0.50 5.97
C LEU A 23 -1.25 0.02 5.10
N THR A 24 -1.32 -0.40 3.84
CA THR A 24 -2.39 -0.03 2.90
C THR A 24 -3.77 -0.39 3.46
N THR A 25 -3.91 -1.57 4.05
CA THR A 25 -5.16 -2.01 4.70
C THR A 25 -5.52 -1.15 5.92
N ALA A 26 -4.54 -0.78 6.74
CA ALA A 26 -4.74 0.12 7.86
C ALA A 26 -5.19 1.52 7.41
N PHE A 27 -4.62 2.04 6.31
CA PHE A 27 -5.05 3.30 5.68
C PHE A 27 -6.52 3.22 5.22
N CYS A 28 -6.90 2.16 4.52
CA CYS A 28 -8.29 1.90 4.14
C CYS A 28 -9.24 1.88 5.36
N GLY A 29 -8.85 1.17 6.43
CA GLY A 29 -9.61 1.13 7.68
C GLY A 29 -9.77 2.51 8.31
N GLY A 30 -8.71 3.32 8.31
CA GLY A 30 -8.75 4.71 8.77
C GLY A 30 -9.69 5.59 7.95
N ILE A 31 -9.68 5.46 6.62
CA ILE A 31 -10.60 6.19 5.72
C ILE A 31 -12.07 5.84 6.02
N ILE A 32 -12.37 4.55 6.20
CA ILE A 32 -13.72 4.09 6.51
C ILE A 32 -14.16 4.63 7.87
N ALA A 33 -13.30 4.54 8.89
CA ALA A 33 -13.59 5.06 10.22
C ALA A 33 -13.89 6.56 10.18
N LEU A 34 -13.07 7.36 9.47
CA LEU A 34 -13.32 8.79 9.27
C LEU A 34 -14.65 9.06 8.58
N SER A 35 -14.97 8.31 7.52
CA SER A 35 -16.22 8.45 6.77
C SER A 35 -17.44 8.18 7.66
N VAL A 36 -17.39 7.12 8.47
CA VAL A 36 -18.45 6.74 9.40
C VAL A 36 -18.61 7.78 10.51
N GLN A 37 -17.51 8.28 11.09
CA GLN A 37 -17.56 9.34 12.10
C GLN A 37 -18.24 10.61 11.57
N ILE A 38 -17.95 10.99 10.33
CA ILE A 38 -18.56 12.18 9.71
C ILE A 38 -20.06 11.95 9.44
N LEU A 39 -20.44 10.75 8.98
CA LEU A 39 -21.85 10.39 8.80
C LEU A 39 -22.65 10.47 10.10
N PHE A 40 -22.15 9.88 11.19
CA PHE A 40 -22.83 9.93 12.48
C PHE A 40 -22.96 11.36 12.99
N ARG A 41 -21.88 12.15 12.93
CA ARG A 41 -21.89 13.54 13.39
C ARG A 41 -22.83 14.45 12.57
N ASN A 42 -22.98 14.18 11.28
CA ASN A 42 -23.91 14.91 10.42
C ASN A 42 -25.37 14.49 10.62
N ASN A 43 -25.63 13.21 10.95
CA ASN A 43 -26.97 12.72 11.27
C ASN A 43 -27.49 13.25 12.61
N ASP A 44 -26.61 13.50 13.58
CA ASP A 44 -27.00 13.93 14.94
C ASP A 44 -27.48 15.39 15.04
N LYS A 45 -27.81 16.04 13.91
CA LYS A 45 -28.19 17.47 13.81
C LYS A 45 -27.24 18.39 14.59
N SER A 46 -25.95 18.06 14.61
CA SER A 46 -24.87 18.93 15.10
C SER A 46 -25.04 20.32 14.47
N LYS A 47 -25.01 21.38 15.29
CA LYS A 47 -25.15 22.78 14.84
C LYS A 47 -24.12 23.17 13.76
N ASN A 48 -23.01 22.42 13.66
CA ASN A 48 -22.00 22.57 12.61
C ASN A 48 -21.79 21.23 11.89
N PRO A 49 -22.39 20.99 10.71
CA PRO A 49 -22.11 19.80 9.92
C PRO A 49 -20.66 19.83 9.41
N ILE A 50 -19.95 18.70 9.51
CA ILE A 50 -18.62 18.57 8.89
C ILE A 50 -18.86 18.40 7.40
N ARG A 51 -18.55 19.46 6.65
CA ARG A 51 -18.44 19.39 5.19
C ARG A 51 -17.04 18.91 4.84
N LEU A 52 -16.93 17.67 4.36
CA LEU A 52 -15.76 17.29 3.57
C LEU A 52 -15.74 18.19 2.33
N ALA A 53 -14.86 19.19 2.31
CA ALA A 53 -14.73 20.06 1.14
C ALA A 53 -14.41 19.25 -0.13
N ASP A 54 -13.67 18.15 0.03
CA ASP A 54 -13.19 17.34 -1.08
C ASP A 54 -13.47 15.84 -0.88
N TRP A 55 -14.74 15.44 -0.91
CA TRP A 55 -15.12 14.01 -0.95
C TRP A 55 -14.41 13.26 -2.10
N LYS A 56 -14.12 13.96 -3.21
CA LYS A 56 -13.34 13.44 -4.34
C LYS A 56 -11.94 12.99 -3.94
N LEU A 57 -11.25 13.74 -3.05
CA LEU A 57 -9.91 13.38 -2.58
C LEU A 57 -9.96 12.12 -1.70
N LEU A 58 -10.99 11.99 -0.87
CA LEU A 58 -11.16 10.80 -0.03
C LEU A 58 -11.45 9.55 -0.86
N PHE A 59 -12.32 9.66 -1.88
CA PHE A 59 -12.57 8.57 -2.81
C PHE A 59 -11.33 8.21 -3.64
N LEU A 60 -10.57 9.21 -4.11
CA LEU A 60 -9.35 8.98 -4.88
C LEU A 60 -8.25 8.32 -4.03
N SER A 61 -8.10 8.77 -2.77
CA SER A 61 -7.20 8.13 -1.80
C SER A 61 -7.59 6.67 -1.57
N PHE A 62 -8.86 6.40 -1.24
CA PHE A 62 -9.36 5.04 -1.05
C PHE A 62 -9.17 4.15 -2.30
N SER A 63 -9.46 4.69 -3.48
CA SER A 63 -9.28 3.96 -4.74
C SER A 63 -7.81 3.64 -5.01
N SER A 64 -6.91 4.60 -4.74
CA SER A 64 -5.46 4.41 -4.87
C SER A 64 -4.95 3.32 -3.93
N GLU A 65 -5.36 3.35 -2.66
CA GLU A 65 -5.04 2.29 -1.71
C GLU A 65 -5.60 0.93 -2.17
N GLY A 66 -6.83 0.90 -2.71
CA GLY A 66 -7.42 -0.31 -3.30
C GLY A 66 -6.58 -0.90 -4.43
N VAL A 67 -6.04 -0.06 -5.33
CA VAL A 67 -5.10 -0.50 -6.38
C VAL A 67 -3.79 -1.01 -5.78
N SER A 68 -3.26 -0.36 -4.73
CA SER A 68 -2.09 -0.84 -3.99
C SER A 68 -2.32 -2.26 -3.41
N ILE A 69 -3.48 -2.51 -2.78
CA ILE A 69 -3.86 -3.84 -2.26
C ILE A 69 -3.86 -4.88 -3.39
N LEU A 70 -4.47 -4.55 -4.53
CA LEU A 70 -4.52 -5.45 -5.69
C LEU A 70 -3.11 -5.76 -6.21
N CYS A 71 -2.25 -4.76 -6.34
CA CYS A 71 -0.85 -4.96 -6.74
C CYS A 71 -0.09 -5.83 -5.74
N GLY A 72 -0.30 -5.65 -4.43
CA GLY A 72 0.30 -6.49 -3.39
C GLY A 72 -0.16 -7.94 -3.44
N TYR A 73 -1.45 -8.17 -3.67
CA TYR A 73 -2.00 -9.51 -3.85
C TYR A 73 -1.39 -10.21 -5.08
N LEU A 74 -1.32 -9.51 -6.21
CA LEU A 74 -0.69 -10.02 -7.43
C LEU A 74 0.82 -10.25 -7.26
N ALA A 75 1.51 -9.38 -6.53
CA ALA A 75 2.93 -9.54 -6.23
C ALA A 75 3.19 -10.80 -5.38
N SER A 76 2.36 -11.05 -4.36
CA SER A 76 2.43 -12.27 -3.55
C SER A 76 2.19 -13.54 -4.39
N GLY A 77 1.18 -13.51 -5.27
CA GLY A 77 0.93 -14.60 -6.22
C GLY A 77 2.10 -14.84 -7.19
N CYS A 78 2.70 -13.77 -7.71
CA CYS A 78 3.86 -13.85 -8.59
C CYS A 78 5.11 -14.33 -7.84
N LEU A 79 5.31 -13.95 -6.58
CA LEU A 79 6.41 -14.47 -5.77
C LEU A 79 6.27 -15.97 -5.52
N THR A 80 5.05 -16.43 -5.24
CA THR A 80 4.75 -17.86 -5.08
C THR A 80 5.09 -18.65 -6.33
N SER A 81 4.76 -18.12 -7.53
CA SER A 81 5.06 -18.79 -8.79
C SER A 81 6.54 -18.76 -9.18
N VAL A 82 7.29 -17.76 -8.71
CA VAL A 82 8.72 -17.60 -9.05
C VAL A 82 9.65 -18.21 -7.99
N THR A 83 9.15 -18.51 -6.79
CA THR A 83 9.84 -19.28 -5.74
C THR A 83 10.64 -20.50 -6.23
N PRO A 84 10.08 -21.44 -7.03
CA PRO A 84 10.85 -22.59 -7.52
C PRO A 84 11.99 -22.18 -8.46
N VAL A 85 11.82 -21.12 -9.25
CA VAL A 85 12.85 -20.58 -10.14
C VAL A 85 14.00 -20.00 -9.33
N ILE A 86 13.70 -19.30 -8.23
CA ILE A 86 14.68 -18.77 -7.27
C ILE A 86 15.52 -19.91 -6.71
N TYR A 87 14.91 -21.00 -6.23
CA TYR A 87 15.66 -22.16 -5.71
C TYR A 87 16.59 -22.83 -6.74
N SER A 88 16.25 -22.73 -8.03
CA SER A 88 17.05 -23.29 -9.13
C SER A 88 18.09 -22.32 -9.70
N TYR A 89 18.19 -21.10 -9.16
CA TYR A 89 19.04 -20.05 -9.73
C TYR A 89 20.53 -20.35 -9.49
N PRO A 90 21.35 -20.52 -10.55
CA PRO A 90 22.73 -21.00 -10.41
C PRO A 90 23.69 -19.98 -9.77
N GLU A 91 23.33 -18.69 -9.74
CA GLU A 91 24.17 -17.63 -9.16
C GLU A 91 23.64 -17.09 -7.83
N ILE A 92 22.79 -17.85 -7.13
CA ILE A 92 22.13 -17.35 -5.92
C ILE A 92 23.09 -17.01 -4.79
N GLU A 93 24.25 -17.65 -4.75
CA GLU A 93 25.28 -17.38 -3.74
C GLU A 93 25.97 -16.02 -3.93
N LYS A 94 25.84 -15.41 -5.13
CA LYS A 94 26.35 -14.06 -5.42
C LYS A 94 25.33 -12.97 -5.09
N LEU A 95 24.08 -13.32 -4.83
CA LEU A 95 23.01 -12.38 -4.53
C LEU A 95 23.14 -11.87 -3.09
N LYS A 96 23.56 -10.61 -2.95
CA LYS A 96 23.57 -9.91 -1.65
C LYS A 96 22.21 -9.32 -1.30
N ASN A 97 21.46 -8.84 -2.30
CA ASN A 97 20.18 -8.18 -2.13
C ASN A 97 19.19 -8.55 -3.25
N TRP A 98 17.90 -8.47 -2.95
CA TRP A 98 16.81 -8.67 -3.91
C TRP A 98 16.93 -7.80 -5.17
N THR A 99 17.37 -6.56 -5.02
CA THR A 99 17.51 -5.59 -6.12
C THR A 99 18.50 -6.01 -7.20
N ASP A 100 19.41 -6.92 -6.88
CA ASP A 100 20.45 -7.41 -7.79
C ASP A 100 20.03 -8.72 -8.50
N ALA A 101 18.86 -9.28 -8.14
CA ALA A 101 18.35 -10.52 -8.73
C ALA A 101 17.84 -10.29 -10.15
N CYS A 102 18.28 -11.12 -11.10
CA CYS A 102 17.73 -11.10 -12.46
C CYS A 102 17.36 -12.53 -12.87
N PHE A 103 16.13 -12.94 -12.56
CA PHE A 103 15.57 -14.22 -12.96
C PHE A 103 14.25 -14.04 -13.72
N THR A 104 13.81 -15.09 -14.41
CA THR A 104 12.54 -15.11 -15.14
C THR A 104 11.37 -14.80 -14.22
N GLY A 105 10.63 -13.72 -14.50
CA GLY A 105 9.54 -13.23 -13.65
C GLY A 105 9.91 -12.10 -12.67
N HIS A 106 11.20 -11.82 -12.46
CA HIS A 106 11.68 -10.70 -11.63
C HIS A 106 11.13 -9.35 -12.11
N GLY A 107 11.09 -9.13 -13.44
CA GLY A 107 10.60 -7.89 -14.02
C GLY A 107 9.14 -7.58 -13.67
N ASN A 108 8.26 -8.59 -13.77
CA ASN A 108 6.84 -8.45 -13.44
C ASN A 108 6.65 -8.21 -11.94
N LEU A 109 7.38 -8.96 -11.11
CA LEU A 109 7.30 -8.82 -9.66
C LEU A 109 7.81 -7.46 -9.19
N ARG A 110 8.94 -6.99 -9.71
CA ARG A 110 9.50 -5.67 -9.44
C ARG A 110 8.55 -4.56 -9.85
N LEU A 111 7.92 -4.69 -11.01
CA LEU A 111 6.94 -3.72 -11.53
C LEU A 111 5.68 -3.69 -10.65
N LEU A 112 5.16 -4.84 -10.22
CA LEU A 112 4.01 -4.92 -9.31
C LEU A 112 4.32 -4.31 -7.93
N MET A 113 5.48 -4.62 -7.34
CA MET A 113 5.91 -4.04 -6.07
C MET A 113 6.13 -2.52 -6.19
N THR A 114 6.66 -2.06 -7.31
CA THR A 114 6.83 -0.62 -7.58
C THR A 114 5.49 0.08 -7.68
N PHE A 115 4.52 -0.49 -8.40
CA PHE A 115 3.17 0.07 -8.48
C PHE A 115 2.48 0.07 -7.11
N GLN A 116 2.56 -1.03 -6.35
CA GLN A 116 2.02 -1.08 -4.98
C GLN A 116 2.56 0.09 -4.15
N PHE A 117 3.88 0.27 -4.14
CA PHE A 117 4.51 1.35 -3.38
C PHE A 117 4.09 2.76 -3.87
N LEU A 118 4.03 2.99 -5.18
CA LEU A 118 3.62 4.28 -5.74
C LEU A 118 2.16 4.60 -5.42
N PHE A 119 1.25 3.65 -5.60
CA PHE A 119 -0.17 3.84 -5.30
C PHE A 119 -0.43 4.02 -3.80
N PHE A 120 0.34 3.34 -2.94
CA PHE A 120 0.34 3.59 -1.49
C PHE A 120 0.78 5.03 -1.17
N LEU A 121 1.90 5.50 -1.74
CA LEU A 121 2.36 6.88 -1.52
C LEU A 121 1.37 7.92 -2.03
N ILE A 122 0.77 7.71 -3.20
CA ILE A 122 -0.25 8.60 -3.76
C ILE A 122 -1.48 8.61 -2.87
N GLY A 123 -1.97 7.43 -2.45
CA GLY A 123 -3.13 7.29 -1.56
C GLY A 123 -2.93 8.02 -0.23
N GLY A 124 -1.78 7.80 0.40
CA GLY A 124 -1.38 8.48 1.63
C GLY A 124 -1.22 9.99 1.46
N ALA A 125 -0.58 10.46 0.39
CA ALA A 125 -0.41 11.89 0.13
C ALA A 125 -1.76 12.60 -0.10
N LEU A 126 -2.69 11.97 -0.81
CA LEU A 126 -4.05 12.48 -1.00
C LEU A 126 -4.83 12.55 0.30
N LEU A 127 -4.70 11.53 1.16
CA LEU A 127 -5.29 11.52 2.49
C LEU A 127 -4.75 12.68 3.34
N PHE A 128 -3.43 12.83 3.40
CA PHE A 128 -2.80 13.92 4.12
C PHE A 128 -3.23 15.29 3.59
N ALA A 129 -3.23 15.49 2.26
CA ALA A 129 -3.69 16.73 1.64
C ALA A 129 -5.15 17.06 2.02
N MET A 130 -6.02 16.05 2.05
CA MET A 130 -7.40 16.19 2.50
C MET A 130 -7.48 16.56 3.99
N LEU A 131 -6.69 15.93 4.85
CA LEU A 131 -6.65 16.24 6.29
C LEU A 131 -6.15 17.67 6.54
N PHE A 132 -5.10 18.12 5.85
CA PHE A 132 -4.58 19.49 5.95
C PHE A 132 -5.62 20.51 5.48
N ARG A 133 -6.25 20.31 4.31
CA ARG A 133 -7.31 21.20 3.83
C ARG A 133 -8.49 21.29 4.78
N ASN A 134 -8.91 20.18 5.37
CA ASN A 134 -10.01 20.18 6.33
C ASN A 134 -9.59 20.76 7.70
N ARG A 135 -8.32 20.71 8.08
CA ARG A 135 -7.81 21.38 9.29
C ARG A 135 -7.95 22.90 9.18
N ASP A 136 -7.60 23.48 8.03
CA ASP A 136 -7.70 24.93 7.82
C ASP A 136 -9.17 25.40 7.89
N LEU A 137 -10.09 24.61 7.34
CA LEU A 137 -11.54 24.84 7.44
C LEU A 137 -12.10 24.75 8.87
N ILE A 138 -11.46 23.99 9.76
CA ILE A 138 -11.82 23.91 11.18
C ILE A 138 -11.16 25.06 11.97
N GLY A 139 -10.00 25.54 11.52
CA GLY A 139 -9.27 26.68 12.11
C GLY A 139 -10.01 28.01 11.95
N ASP A 140 -10.69 28.23 10.82
CA ASP A 140 -11.47 29.44 10.52
C ASP A 140 -12.82 29.52 11.28
N LEU A 141 -13.16 28.51 12.10
CA LEU A 141 -14.36 28.50 12.95
C LEU A 141 -14.09 28.94 14.40
N LYS A 142 -12.91 29.48 14.70
CA LYS A 142 -12.59 30.14 15.98
C LYS A 142 -12.66 31.65 15.86
#